data_AF-A0AAV6YEB3-F1
#
_entry.id   AF-A0AAV6YEB3-F1
#
_cell.length_a   1.000
_cell.length_b   1.000
_cell.length_c   1.000
_cell.angle_alpha   90.00
_cell.angle_beta   90.00
_cell.angle_gamma   90.00
#
_symmetry.space_group_name_H-M   'P 1'
#
loop_
_entity.id
_entity.type
_entity.pdbx_description
1 polymer ?
#
loop_
_entity_poly.entity_id
_entity_poly.type
_entity_poly.pdbx_seq_one_letter_code
_entity_poly.pdbx_strand_id
1 'polypeptide(L)'
;MTCLITGDSTRLITPCVCPLRSASMQEQAFLKSVIAEFRRSGLEEATLQQIYLQYVALCRIEGVQPPSMSETMAVCLRLGASRLLLVESCRNDLYLRVRINVSQDDILYALRED
;
A
#
# COMPACT_ATOMS: atom_id res chain seq x y z
N MET A 1 -3.36 14.55 -38.91
CA MET A 1 -3.01 15.57 -37.92
C MET A 1 -1.86 15.05 -37.12
N THR A 2 -0.71 15.60 -37.49
CA THR A 2 0.64 15.14 -37.24
C THR A 2 1.09 15.58 -35.86
N CYS A 3 1.73 14.69 -35.10
CA CYS A 3 2.82 15.08 -34.21
C CYS A 3 3.86 13.95 -34.22
N LEU A 4 4.80 14.09 -35.14
CA LEU A 4 6.11 13.46 -35.13
C LEU A 4 7.11 14.61 -35.09
N ILE A 5 7.81 14.75 -33.97
CA ILE A 5 9.20 15.20 -33.77
C ILE A 5 9.33 15.56 -32.29
N THR A 6 10.42 15.39 -31.55
CA THR A 6 11.70 14.67 -31.63
C THR A 6 12.34 15.06 -30.29
N GLY A 7 12.97 14.13 -29.56
CA GLY A 7 13.90 14.52 -28.51
C GLY A 7 13.95 13.60 -27.29
N ASP A 8 15.11 13.00 -27.12
CA ASP A 8 15.67 12.45 -25.88
C ASP A 8 15.31 11.00 -25.49
N SER A 9 16.23 10.13 -25.92
CA SER A 9 16.79 8.99 -25.21
C SER A 9 16.18 8.63 -23.84
N THR A 10 15.82 7.35 -23.70
CA THR A 10 15.77 6.64 -22.41
C THR A 10 14.88 7.25 -21.33
N ARG A 11 13.57 7.12 -21.50
CA ARG A 11 12.67 6.92 -20.36
C ARG A 11 11.50 6.03 -20.75
N LEU A 12 11.81 4.75 -20.98
CA LEU A 12 10.90 3.66 -20.64
C LEU A 12 10.73 3.69 -19.11
N ILE A 13 10.13 4.75 -18.58
CA ILE A 13 9.53 4.73 -17.25
C ILE A 13 8.31 3.82 -17.39
N THR A 14 8.56 2.54 -17.17
CA THR A 14 7.57 1.56 -16.80
C THR A 14 6.53 2.25 -15.90
N PRO A 15 5.27 2.40 -16.33
CA PRO A 15 4.23 3.05 -15.53
C PRO A 15 3.72 2.10 -14.43
N CYS A 16 4.62 1.38 -13.76
CA CYS A 16 4.29 0.48 -12.65
C CYS A 16 4.53 1.14 -11.27
N VAL A 17 5.33 2.21 -11.20
CA VAL A 17 5.65 2.90 -9.93
C VAL A 17 4.81 4.15 -9.63
N CYS A 18 4.03 4.65 -10.59
CA CYS A 18 3.23 5.87 -10.41
C CYS A 18 2.15 5.81 -9.30
N PRO A 19 1.39 4.72 -9.11
CA PRO A 19 0.30 4.75 -8.13
C PRO A 19 0.78 4.77 -6.68
N LEU A 20 1.94 4.19 -6.36
CA LEU A 20 2.52 4.22 -5.02
C LEU A 20 3.04 5.61 -4.64
N ARG A 21 3.66 6.32 -5.59
CA ARG A 21 4.15 7.68 -5.39
C ARG A 21 3.05 8.74 -5.31
N SER A 22 1.93 8.52 -6.01
CA SER A 22 0.74 9.38 -5.90
C SER A 22 -0.16 9.02 -4.70
N ALA A 23 0.15 7.96 -3.97
CA ALA A 23 -0.61 7.56 -2.79
C ALA A 23 -0.39 8.55 -1.65
N SER A 24 -1.45 8.82 -0.89
CA SER A 24 -1.44 9.69 0.28
C SER A 24 -0.48 9.17 1.35
N MET A 25 0.06 10.04 2.21
CA MET A 25 0.94 9.64 3.32
C MET A 25 0.36 8.51 4.18
N GLN A 26 -0.96 8.50 4.39
CA GLN A 26 -1.67 7.42 5.09
C GLN A 26 -1.64 6.09 4.34
N GLU A 27 -1.77 6.11 3.01
CA GLU A 27 -1.72 4.90 2.17
C GLU A 27 -0.31 4.31 2.16
N GLN A 28 0.70 5.16 2.05
CA GLN A 28 2.11 4.76 2.12
C GLN A 28 2.45 4.15 3.49
N ALA A 29 2.02 4.79 4.58
CA ALA A 29 2.26 4.30 5.93
C ALA A 29 1.48 2.99 6.20
N PHE A 30 0.27 2.85 5.64
CA PHE A 30 -0.48 1.59 5.68
C PHE A 30 0.24 0.48 4.90
N LEU A 31 0.75 0.76 3.70
CA LEU A 31 1.54 -0.24 2.96
C LEU A 31 2.77 -0.70 3.75
N LYS A 32 3.49 0.23 4.41
CA LYS A 32 4.60 -0.12 5.31
C LYS A 32 4.15 -1.04 6.45
N SER A 33 2.96 -0.82 7.02
CA SER A 33 2.45 -1.69 8.08
C SER A 33 2.05 -3.08 7.57
N VAL A 34 1.49 -3.18 6.36
CA VAL A 34 1.20 -4.48 5.72
C VAL A 34 2.50 -5.25 5.49
N ILE A 35 3.55 -4.62 4.97
CA ILE A 35 4.86 -5.26 4.78
C ILE A 35 5.45 -5.72 6.12
N ALA A 36 5.36 -4.89 7.15
CA ALA A 36 5.82 -5.26 8.50
C ALA A 36 5.04 -6.46 9.07
N GLU A 37 3.73 -6.52 8.84
CA GLU A 37 2.88 -7.67 9.19
C GLU A 37 3.29 -8.94 8.44
N PHE A 38 3.47 -8.85 7.12
CA PHE A 38 3.82 -10.00 6.27
C PHE A 38 5.20 -10.55 6.62
N ARG A 39 6.18 -9.68 6.88
CA ARG A 39 7.51 -10.07 7.33
C ARG A 39 7.49 -10.74 8.71
N ARG A 40 6.59 -10.32 9.60
CA ARG A 40 6.45 -10.89 10.95
C ARG A 40 5.66 -12.19 10.96
N SER A 41 4.60 -12.28 10.16
CA SER A 41 3.73 -13.46 10.06
C SER A 41 4.34 -14.54 9.15
N GLY A 42 5.17 -14.14 8.17
CA GLY A 42 5.70 -15.03 7.13
C GLY A 42 4.66 -15.42 6.08
N LEU A 43 3.48 -14.79 6.11
CA LEU A 43 2.36 -15.05 5.21
C LEU A 43 2.24 -13.90 4.21
N GLU A 44 1.82 -14.23 2.99
CA GLU A 44 1.49 -13.25 1.94
C GLU A 44 0.09 -12.66 2.10
N GLU A 45 -0.64 -13.07 3.13
CA GLU A 45 -1.98 -12.63 3.46
C GLU A 45 -2.09 -12.33 4.96
N ALA A 46 -2.79 -11.27 5.30
CA ALA A 46 -3.09 -10.94 6.70
C ALA A 46 -4.49 -10.36 6.83
N THR A 47 -5.04 -10.41 8.04
CA THR A 47 -6.32 -9.75 8.30
C THR A 47 -6.12 -8.25 8.48
N LEU A 48 -7.12 -7.46 8.10
CA LEU A 48 -7.11 -6.02 8.29
C LEU A 48 -6.88 -5.66 9.77
N GLN A 49 -7.39 -6.47 10.70
CA GLN A 49 -7.14 -6.29 12.13
C GLN A 49 -5.66 -6.41 12.50
N GLN A 50 -4.94 -7.42 11.99
CA GLN A 50 -3.51 -7.57 12.29
C GLN A 50 -2.69 -6.41 11.71
N ILE A 51 -2.97 -6.05 10.45
CA ILE A 51 -2.35 -4.91 9.78
C ILE A 51 -2.63 -3.61 10.55
N TYR A 52 -3.85 -3.41 11.03
CA TYR A 52 -4.23 -2.24 11.82
C TYR A 52 -3.44 -2.16 13.13
N LEU A 53 -3.27 -3.27 13.85
CA LEU A 53 -2.44 -3.30 15.06
C LEU A 53 -1.00 -2.86 14.76
N GLN A 54 -0.44 -3.33 13.65
CA GLN A 54 0.90 -2.92 13.23
C GLN A 54 0.96 -1.46 12.79
N TYR A 55 -0.11 -0.97 12.15
CA TYR A 55 -0.20 0.41 11.71
C TYR A 55 -0.29 1.39 12.89
N VAL A 56 -1.10 1.05 13.91
CA VAL A 56 -1.18 1.80 15.16
C VAL A 56 0.18 1.82 15.87
N ALA A 57 0.89 0.69 15.90
CA ALA A 57 2.22 0.62 16.48
C ALA A 57 3.22 1.54 15.74
N LEU A 58 3.19 1.54 14.40
CA LEU A 58 4.00 2.45 13.58
C LEU A 58 3.65 3.92 13.82
N CYS A 59 2.37 4.29 13.80
CA CYS A 59 1.94 5.67 14.12
C CYS A 59 2.45 6.12 15.49
N ARG A 60 2.40 5.24 16.50
CA ARG A 60 2.93 5.55 17.84
C ARG A 60 4.43 5.80 17.84
N ILE A 61 5.20 5.02 17.09
CA ILE A 61 6.67 5.18 16.99
C ILE A 61 7.01 6.50 16.28
N GLU A 62 6.28 6.82 15.21
CA GLU A 62 6.42 8.06 14.44
C GLU A 62 5.86 9.30 15.18
N GLY A 63 5.24 9.12 16.36
CA GLY A 63 4.64 10.21 17.14
C GLY A 63 3.37 10.80 16.53
N VAL A 64 2.73 10.09 15.59
CA VAL A 64 1.49 10.51 14.92
C VAL A 64 0.28 9.86 15.58
N GLN A 65 -0.86 10.54 15.53
CA GLN A 65 -2.12 9.97 16.02
C GLN A 65 -2.51 8.74 15.18
N PRO A 66 -2.81 7.60 15.81
CA PRO A 66 -3.26 6.42 15.08
C PRO A 66 -4.64 6.71 14.46
N PRO A 67 -4.84 6.41 13.16
CA PRO A 67 -6.13 6.61 12.52
C PRO A 67 -7.15 5.60 13.05
N SER A 68 -8.43 5.91 12.88
CA SER A 68 -9.52 5.03 13.26
C SER A 68 -9.56 3.79 12.35
N MET A 69 -10.19 2.71 12.84
CA MET A 69 -10.41 1.50 12.03
C MET A 69 -11.16 1.82 10.72
N SER A 70 -12.14 2.72 10.77
CA SER A 70 -12.90 3.16 9.59
C SER A 70 -12.03 3.92 8.57
N GLU A 71 -11.10 4.74 9.03
CA GLU A 71 -10.15 5.44 8.15
C GLU A 71 -9.18 4.45 7.49
N THR A 72 -8.70 3.49 8.27
CA THR A 72 -7.83 2.40 7.79
C THR A 72 -8.56 1.53 6.76
N MET A 73 -9.83 1.23 6.99
CA MET A 73 -10.69 0.55 6.02
C MET A 73 -10.81 1.35 4.72
N ALA A 74 -11.08 2.66 4.81
CA ALA A 74 -11.18 3.52 3.63
C ALA A 74 -9.87 3.53 2.83
N VAL A 75 -8.71 3.61 3.49
CA VAL A 75 -7.38 3.48 2.88
C VAL A 75 -7.23 2.14 2.17
N CYS A 76 -7.59 1.04 2.84
CA CYS A 76 -7.49 -0.31 2.29
C CYS A 76 -8.36 -0.48 1.03
N LEU A 77 -9.59 0.05 1.05
CA LEU A 77 -10.50 0.02 -0.10
C LEU A 77 -9.98 0.86 -1.28
N ARG A 78 -9.40 2.04 -1.03
CA ARG A 78 -8.80 2.87 -2.10
C ARG A 78 -7.59 2.20 -2.75
N LEU A 79 -6.72 1.58 -1.95
CA LEU A 79 -5.60 0.77 -2.43
C LEU A 79 -6.09 -0.47 -3.20
N GLY A 80 -7.19 -1.07 -2.74
CA GLY A 80 -7.89 -2.15 -3.43
C GLY A 80 -8.43 -1.73 -4.80
N ALA A 81 -9.07 -0.55 -4.88
CA ALA A 81 -9.55 0.02 -6.14
C ALA A 81 -8.40 0.33 -7.11
N SER A 82 -7.22 0.67 -6.59
CA SER A 82 -5.99 0.89 -7.37
C SER A 82 -5.27 -0.41 -7.77
N ARG A 83 -5.83 -1.59 -7.46
CA ARG A 83 -5.25 -2.93 -7.71
C ARG A 83 -3.87 -3.17 -7.09
N LEU A 84 -3.50 -2.37 -6.08
CA LEU A 84 -2.28 -2.56 -5.29
C LEU A 84 -2.49 -3.63 -4.22
N LEU A 85 -3.72 -3.69 -3.68
CA LEU A 85 -4.15 -4.68 -2.71
C LEU A 85 -5.34 -5.48 -3.27
N LEU A 86 -5.42 -6.74 -2.89
CA LEU A 86 -6.60 -7.58 -3.00
C LEU A 86 -7.23 -7.63 -1.63
N VAL A 87 -8.48 -7.18 -1.53
CA VAL A 87 -9.26 -7.20 -0.28
C VAL A 87 -10.40 -8.17 -0.47
N GLU A 88 -10.37 -9.28 0.27
CA GLU A 88 -11.43 -10.28 0.26
C GLU A 88 -12.37 -10.06 1.45
N SER A 89 -13.60 -9.66 1.13
CA SER A 89 -14.71 -9.52 2.07
C SER A 89 -15.15 -10.87 2.59
N CYS A 90 -14.65 -11.25 3.76
CA CYS A 90 -15.29 -12.29 4.56
C CYS A 90 -16.58 -11.73 5.18
N ARG A 91 -17.56 -12.62 5.45
CA ARG A 91 -18.89 -12.30 6.01
C ARG A 91 -18.88 -11.50 7.32
N ASN A 92 -17.71 -11.23 7.88
CA ASN A 92 -17.47 -10.48 9.10
C ASN A 92 -16.33 -9.49 8.83
N ASP A 93 -16.65 -8.19 8.86
CA ASP A 93 -15.76 -7.09 8.44
C ASP A 93 -14.37 -7.08 9.12
N LEU A 94 -14.24 -7.70 10.31
CA LEU A 94 -12.96 -7.80 11.02
C LEU A 94 -12.00 -8.87 10.46
N TYR A 95 -12.52 -9.83 9.69
CA TYR A 95 -11.73 -10.89 9.04
C TYR A 95 -11.49 -10.61 7.55
N LEU A 96 -11.57 -9.34 7.13
CA LEU A 96 -11.13 -8.93 5.80
C LEU A 96 -9.69 -9.38 5.57
N ARG A 97 -9.50 -10.28 4.61
CA ARG A 97 -8.18 -10.75 4.21
C ARG A 97 -7.63 -9.76 3.19
N VAL A 98 -6.47 -9.22 3.50
CA VAL A 98 -5.75 -8.28 2.65
C VAL A 98 -4.51 -8.99 2.13
N ARG A 99 -4.36 -8.98 0.81
CA ARG A 99 -3.23 -9.55 0.08
C ARG A 99 -2.60 -8.46 -0.78
N ILE A 100 -1.28 -8.43 -0.87
CA ILE A 100 -0.60 -7.46 -1.73
C ILE A 100 -0.50 -8.07 -3.14
N ASN A 101 -0.85 -7.31 -4.17
CA ASN A 101 -0.77 -7.75 -5.57
C ASN A 101 0.57 -7.37 -6.25
N VAL A 102 1.44 -6.67 -5.53
CA VAL A 102 2.77 -6.20 -5.96
C VAL A 102 3.83 -6.73 -4.99
N SER A 103 5.07 -6.87 -5.45
CA SER A 103 6.16 -7.39 -4.61
C SER A 103 6.45 -6.47 -3.42
N GLN A 104 6.83 -7.06 -2.29
CA GLN A 104 7.18 -6.31 -1.07
C GLN A 104 8.36 -5.36 -1.32
N ASP A 105 9.36 -5.82 -2.07
CA ASP A 105 10.52 -5.04 -2.48
C ASP A 105 10.16 -3.86 -3.37
N ASP A 106 9.21 -4.02 -4.31
CA ASP A 106 8.75 -2.92 -5.17
C ASP A 106 8.09 -1.81 -4.34
N ILE A 107 7.28 -2.17 -3.33
CA ILE A 107 6.68 -1.19 -2.40
C ILE A 107 7.78 -0.50 -1.59
N LEU A 108 8.69 -1.25 -0.98
CA LEU A 108 9.79 -0.70 -0.18
C LEU A 108 10.70 0.19 -1.02
N TYR A 109 10.94 -0.16 -2.27
CA TYR A 109 11.70 0.63 -3.22
C TYR A 109 10.95 1.90 -3.63
N ALA A 110 9.65 1.80 -3.92
CA ALA A 110 8.83 2.96 -4.27
C ALA A 110 8.64 3.94 -3.08
N LEU A 111 8.65 3.43 -1.85
CA LEU A 111 8.53 4.20 -0.60
C LEU A 111 9.88 4.62 -0.01
N ARG A 112 11.00 4.10 -0.54
CA ARG A 112 12.33 4.65 -0.29
C ARG A 112 12.43 5.91 -1.14
N GLU A 113 12.17 7.03 -0.49
CA GLU A 113 12.56 8.33 -0.99
C GLU A 113 14.09 8.41 -0.88
N ASP A 114 14.78 8.42 -2.02
CA ASP A 114 16.17 8.88 -2.12
C ASP A 114 16.18 10.43 -2.09
#